data_AF-A0A447L175-F1
#
_entry.id   AF-A0A447L175-F1
#
_cell.length_a   1.000
_cell.length_b   1.000
_cell.length_c   1.000
_cell.angle_alpha   90.00
_cell.angle_beta   90.00
_cell.angle_gamma   90.00
#
_symmetry.space_group_name_H-M   'P 1'
#
loop_
_entity.id
_entity.type
_entity.pdbx_description
1 polymer ?
#
loop_
_entity_poly.entity_id
_entity_poly.type
_entity_poly.pdbx_seq_one_letter_code
_entity_poly.pdbx_strand_id
1 'polypeptide(L)'
;MGIALLPGQAFASLSTSRPRILVVNNLHTGESLKAEFFDGKGYNKEELARLNHLFRDYRANKVKSIDPRLFDHLYRLQGLLGTSKPVQLVSGYRSLGTNNELRSHSRGVAKHSYHTKGQAMDFHIEGIQLSNIPQGRVKNACGWCRILPT
;
A
#
# COMPACT_ATOMS: atom_id res chain seq x y z
N MET A 1 -0.54 35.26 55.02
CA MET A 1 -1.36 34.61 53.98
C MET A 1 -0.47 34.33 52.78
N GLY A 2 -0.13 33.07 52.51
CA GLY A 2 0.72 32.72 51.37
C GLY A 2 0.39 31.31 50.92
N ILE A 3 -0.44 31.18 49.88
CA ILE A 3 -0.82 29.91 49.28
C ILE A 3 0.14 29.67 48.11
N ALA A 4 0.96 28.64 48.20
CA ALA A 4 1.77 28.16 47.09
C ALA A 4 0.94 27.22 46.21
N LEU A 5 0.64 27.62 44.98
CA LEU A 5 0.09 26.72 43.97
C LEU A 5 1.22 25.89 43.36
N LEU A 6 1.20 24.58 43.57
CA LEU A 6 2.03 23.65 42.80
C LEU A 6 1.42 23.46 41.40
N PRO A 7 2.22 23.49 40.32
CA PRO A 7 1.73 23.22 38.99
C PRO A 7 1.26 21.77 38.89
N GLY A 8 -0.02 21.58 38.52
CA GLY A 8 -0.60 20.27 38.26
C GLY A 8 0.12 19.59 37.11
N GLN A 9 0.40 18.29 37.26
CA GLN A 9 1.03 17.49 36.22
C GLN A 9 0.11 17.44 35.00
N ALA A 10 0.57 17.98 33.87
CA ALA A 10 -0.09 17.82 32.59
C ALA A 10 0.12 16.37 32.11
N PHE A 11 -0.95 15.59 32.06
CA PHE A 11 -0.94 14.30 31.37
C PHE A 11 -0.77 14.57 29.87
N ALA A 12 0.39 14.21 29.33
CA ALA A 12 0.56 14.16 27.88
C ALA A 12 -0.46 13.18 27.31
N SER A 13 -1.35 13.67 26.44
CA SER A 13 -2.21 12.81 25.63
C SER A 13 -1.31 11.80 24.91
N LEU A 14 -1.45 10.52 25.25
CA LEU A 14 -0.94 9.43 24.43
C LEU A 14 -1.58 9.60 23.05
N SER A 15 -0.81 10.15 22.11
CA SER A 15 -1.21 10.23 20.70
C SER A 15 -1.33 8.80 20.19
N THR A 16 -2.50 8.19 20.37
CA THR A 16 -2.83 6.94 19.69
C THR A 16 -2.64 7.18 18.21
N SER A 17 -1.90 6.30 17.53
CA SER A 17 -1.74 6.43 16.08
C SER A 17 -3.14 6.48 15.48
N ARG A 18 -3.37 7.40 14.53
CA ARG A 18 -4.67 7.48 13.86
C ARG A 18 -4.92 6.21 13.04
N PRO A 19 -6.20 5.81 12.88
CA PRO A 19 -6.56 4.76 11.94
C PRO A 19 -6.06 5.09 10.53
N ARG A 20 -5.61 4.07 9.80
CA ARG A 20 -5.13 4.20 8.42
C ARG A 20 -6.12 3.54 7.49
N ILE A 21 -6.71 4.37 6.64
CA ILE A 21 -7.71 3.96 5.66
C ILE A 21 -7.09 4.09 4.27
N LEU A 22 -7.24 3.06 3.45
CA LEU A 22 -6.81 3.03 2.07
C LEU A 22 -8.02 2.79 1.16
N VAL A 23 -8.12 3.54 0.07
CA VAL A 23 -9.10 3.29 -0.99
C VAL A 23 -8.35 2.83 -2.22
N VAL A 24 -8.63 1.61 -2.67
CA VAL A 24 -7.92 0.96 -3.78
C VAL A 24 -8.92 0.44 -4.81
N ASN A 25 -8.64 0.67 -6.08
CA ASN A 25 -9.42 0.19 -7.21
C ASN A 25 -8.51 -0.70 -8.09
N ASN A 26 -8.90 -1.93 -8.38
CA ASN A 26 -8.16 -2.82 -9.25
C ASN A 26 -8.55 -2.59 -10.71
N LEU A 27 -7.60 -2.14 -11.55
CA LEU A 27 -7.87 -1.83 -12.95
C LEU A 27 -8.26 -3.02 -13.80
N HIS A 28 -7.79 -4.23 -13.46
CA HIS A 28 -8.03 -5.41 -14.27
C HIS A 28 -9.36 -6.08 -13.94
N THR A 29 -9.80 -6.02 -12.68
CA THR A 29 -11.06 -6.65 -12.24
C THR A 29 -12.22 -5.66 -12.10
N GLY A 30 -11.92 -4.35 -12.02
CA GLY A 30 -12.91 -3.31 -11.70
C GLY A 30 -13.34 -3.28 -10.22
N GLU A 31 -12.82 -4.19 -9.39
CA GLU A 31 -13.13 -4.26 -7.96
C GLU A 31 -12.59 -3.02 -7.23
N SER A 32 -13.35 -2.49 -6.29
CA SER A 32 -12.94 -1.35 -5.44
C SER A 32 -13.11 -1.69 -3.97
N LEU A 33 -12.18 -1.24 -3.14
CA LEU A 33 -12.14 -1.54 -1.71
C LEU A 33 -11.69 -0.31 -0.91
N LYS A 34 -12.47 0.05 0.10
CA LYS A 34 -12.07 0.93 1.19
C LYS A 34 -11.78 0.07 2.41
N ALA A 35 -10.53 0.09 2.88
CA ALA A 35 -10.06 -0.76 3.96
C ALA A 35 -9.39 0.06 5.07
N GLU A 36 -9.85 -0.10 6.31
CA GLU A 36 -9.16 0.38 7.51
C GLU A 36 -8.19 -0.70 7.98
N PHE A 37 -7.04 -0.77 7.31
CA PHE A 37 -6.10 -1.87 7.52
C PHE A 37 -5.28 -1.74 8.83
N PHE A 38 -5.33 -0.58 9.48
CA PHE A 38 -4.66 -0.32 10.76
C PHE A 38 -5.56 0.53 11.65
N ASP A 39 -5.87 0.06 12.87
CA ASP A 39 -6.84 0.66 13.80
C ASP A 39 -6.22 1.68 14.77
N GLY A 40 -4.92 1.96 14.62
CA GLY A 40 -4.16 2.81 15.54
C GLY A 40 -3.31 2.04 16.56
N LYS A 41 -3.57 0.74 16.73
CA LYS A 41 -2.83 -0.16 17.63
C LYS A 41 -2.18 -1.31 16.86
N GLY A 42 -2.84 -1.85 15.85
CA GLY A 42 -2.36 -2.99 15.07
C GLY A 42 -3.04 -3.11 13.71
N TYR A 43 -2.60 -4.10 12.94
CA TYR A 43 -3.24 -4.39 11.65
C TYR A 43 -4.55 -5.15 11.85
N ASN A 44 -5.60 -4.71 11.16
CA ASN A 44 -6.86 -5.43 11.11
C ASN A 44 -6.74 -6.63 10.15
N LYS A 45 -6.81 -7.84 10.69
CA LYS A 45 -6.62 -9.09 9.92
C LYS A 45 -7.70 -9.29 8.85
N GLU A 46 -8.94 -8.89 9.11
CA GLU A 46 -10.04 -9.03 8.17
C GLU A 46 -9.84 -8.10 6.97
N GLU A 47 -9.47 -6.85 7.24
CA GLU A 47 -9.17 -5.87 6.19
C GLU A 47 -7.92 -6.26 5.39
N LEU A 48 -6.89 -6.82 6.02
CA LEU A 48 -5.75 -7.39 5.32
C LEU A 48 -6.15 -8.57 4.41
N ALA A 49 -7.08 -9.43 4.83
CA ALA A 49 -7.56 -10.52 4.00
C ALA A 49 -8.32 -10.01 2.76
N ARG A 50 -9.16 -8.97 2.93
CA ARG A 50 -9.86 -8.31 1.83
C ARG A 50 -8.88 -7.65 0.85
N LEU A 51 -7.85 -6.98 1.37
CA LEU A 51 -6.77 -6.42 0.56
C LEU A 51 -5.99 -7.51 -0.18
N ASN A 52 -5.65 -8.62 0.48
CA ASN A 52 -4.98 -9.75 -0.17
C ASN A 52 -5.79 -10.31 -1.35
N HIS A 53 -7.12 -10.37 -1.21
CA HIS A 53 -8.01 -10.78 -2.30
C HIS A 53 -8.02 -9.76 -3.44
N LEU A 54 -8.10 -8.46 -3.15
CA LEU A 54 -8.04 -7.42 -4.17
C LEU A 54 -6.71 -7.45 -4.95
N PHE A 55 -5.61 -7.77 -4.25
CA PHE A 55 -4.25 -7.85 -4.78
C PHE A 55 -3.89 -9.23 -5.37
N ARG A 56 -4.86 -10.14 -5.47
CA ARG A 56 -4.63 -11.50 -6.00
C ARG A 56 -4.13 -11.46 -7.43
N ASP A 57 -3.52 -12.57 -7.83
CA ASP A 57 -3.29 -12.81 -9.25
C ASP A 57 -4.63 -13.08 -9.92
N TYR A 58 -5.18 -12.07 -10.61
CA TYR A 58 -6.49 -12.16 -11.24
C TYR A 58 -6.52 -13.14 -12.42
N ARG A 59 -5.38 -13.39 -13.08
CA ARG A 59 -5.31 -14.32 -14.24
C ARG A 59 -5.45 -15.77 -13.78
N ALA A 60 -4.84 -16.10 -12.64
CA ALA A 60 -4.85 -17.44 -12.07
C ALA A 60 -5.87 -17.59 -10.92
N ASN A 61 -6.57 -16.51 -10.55
CA ASN A 61 -7.40 -16.39 -9.35
C ASN A 61 -6.71 -16.89 -8.05
N LYS A 62 -5.42 -16.59 -7.89
CA LYS A 62 -4.62 -17.04 -6.73
C LYS A 62 -4.38 -15.91 -5.75
N VAL A 63 -4.85 -16.09 -4.53
CA VAL A 63 -4.62 -15.18 -3.41
C VAL A 63 -3.31 -15.56 -2.70
N LYS A 64 -2.58 -14.55 -2.21
CA LYS A 64 -1.43 -14.71 -1.33
C LYS A 64 -1.42 -13.60 -0.29
N SER A 65 -0.82 -13.87 0.86
CA SER A 65 -0.54 -12.82 1.85
C SER A 65 0.40 -11.77 1.25
N ILE A 66 -0.05 -10.53 1.24
CA ILE A 66 0.73 -9.36 0.85
C ILE A 66 1.39 -8.79 2.10
N ASP A 67 2.64 -8.35 1.99
CA ASP A 67 3.34 -7.69 3.09
C ASP A 67 2.58 -6.41 3.53
N PRO A 68 2.05 -6.33 4.78
CA PRO A 68 1.27 -5.19 5.24
C PRO A 68 2.02 -3.85 5.15
N ARG A 69 3.36 -3.88 5.17
CA ARG A 69 4.19 -2.69 5.00
C ARG A 69 3.96 -2.02 3.65
N LEU A 70 3.58 -2.77 2.62
CA LEU A 70 3.21 -2.21 1.33
C LEU A 70 2.01 -1.27 1.42
N PHE A 71 1.01 -1.60 2.25
CA PHE A 71 -0.16 -0.75 2.49
C PHE A 71 0.21 0.50 3.30
N ASP A 72 1.12 0.36 4.27
CA ASP A 72 1.67 1.52 4.98
C ASP A 72 2.37 2.50 4.05
N HIS A 73 3.12 1.99 3.07
CA HIS A 73 3.82 2.83 2.11
C HIS A 73 2.84 3.57 1.19
N LEU A 74 1.77 2.91 0.73
CA LEU A 74 0.71 3.59 -0.03
C LEU A 74 0.03 4.70 0.77
N TYR A 75 -0.34 4.40 2.02
CA TYR A 75 -0.99 5.38 2.89
C TYR A 75 -0.09 6.60 3.14
N ARG A 76 1.19 6.37 3.44
CA ARG A 76 2.17 7.46 3.62
C ARG A 76 2.36 8.25 2.34
N LEU A 77 2.41 7.57 1.19
CA LEU A 77 2.57 8.23 -0.10
C LEU A 77 1.38 9.14 -0.41
N GLN A 78 0.14 8.70 -0.19
CA GLN A 78 -1.05 9.56 -0.33
C GLN A 78 -0.97 10.79 0.57
N GLY A 79 -0.58 10.61 1.84
CA GLY A 79 -0.38 11.72 2.78
C GLY A 79 0.70 12.70 2.33
N LEU A 80 1.86 12.20 1.86
CA LEU A 80 2.94 13.03 1.33
C LEU A 80 2.56 13.81 0.08
N LEU A 81 1.68 13.25 -0.75
CA LEU A 81 1.18 13.87 -1.96
C LEU A 81 -0.04 14.76 -1.70
N GLY A 82 -0.53 14.82 -0.45
CA GLY A 82 -1.69 15.62 -0.08
C GLY A 82 -2.98 15.21 -0.81
N THR A 83 -3.07 13.96 -1.28
CA THR A 83 -4.20 13.48 -2.08
C THR A 83 -5.01 12.42 -1.34
N SER A 84 -6.33 12.52 -1.46
CA SER A 84 -7.29 11.50 -1.00
C SER A 84 -7.81 10.63 -2.15
N LYS A 85 -7.29 10.82 -3.38
CA LYS A 85 -7.74 10.06 -4.55
C LYS A 85 -7.45 8.57 -4.39
N PRO A 86 -8.33 7.68 -4.89
CA PRO A 86 -8.11 6.24 -4.84
C PRO A 86 -6.78 5.83 -5.49
N VAL A 87 -6.10 4.87 -4.87
CA VAL A 87 -4.97 4.18 -5.50
C VAL A 87 -5.53 3.23 -6.52
N GLN A 88 -5.06 3.32 -7.76
CA GLN A 88 -5.49 2.43 -8.81
C GLN A 88 -4.40 1.35 -8.98
N LEU A 89 -4.75 0.13 -8.60
CA LEU A 89 -3.89 -1.04 -8.60
C LEU A 89 -3.79 -1.59 -10.03
N VAL A 90 -2.58 -1.62 -10.57
CA VAL A 90 -2.27 -2.26 -11.85
C VAL A 90 -1.92 -3.73 -11.61
N SER A 91 -1.00 -4.03 -10.70
CA SER A 91 -0.71 -5.42 -10.37
C SER A 91 -0.22 -5.62 -8.94
N GLY A 92 -0.72 -6.66 -8.29
CA GLY A 92 -0.31 -7.09 -6.95
C GLY A 92 0.52 -8.37 -6.99
N TYR A 93 0.04 -9.41 -6.33
CA TYR A 93 0.67 -10.73 -6.38
C TYR A 93 0.61 -11.35 -7.79
N ARG A 94 1.67 -12.05 -8.17
CA ARG A 94 1.72 -12.87 -9.39
C ARG A 94 2.09 -14.30 -9.05
N SER A 95 1.30 -15.26 -9.51
CA SER A 95 1.63 -16.68 -9.42
C SER A 95 2.86 -17.00 -10.26
N LEU A 96 3.55 -18.11 -9.94
CA LEU A 96 4.71 -18.55 -10.72
C LEU A 96 4.35 -18.83 -12.19
N GLY A 97 3.16 -19.39 -12.44
CA GLY A 97 2.65 -19.65 -13.79
C GLY A 97 2.52 -18.36 -14.60
N THR A 98 1.78 -17.38 -14.07
CA THR A 98 1.62 -16.07 -14.70
C THR A 98 2.94 -15.32 -14.85
N ASN A 99 3.85 -15.41 -13.89
CA ASN A 99 5.16 -14.77 -14.01
C ASN A 99 5.99 -15.41 -15.14
N ASN A 100 5.94 -16.73 -15.30
CA ASN A 100 6.65 -17.43 -16.38
C ASN A 100 6.05 -17.13 -17.76
N GLU A 101 4.72 -17.07 -17.85
CA GLU A 101 4.03 -16.66 -19.07
C GLU A 101 4.37 -15.22 -19.47
N LEU A 102 4.37 -14.28 -18.52
CA LEU A 102 4.80 -12.91 -18.82
C LEU A 102 6.28 -12.84 -19.22
N ARG A 103 7.13 -13.71 -18.68
CA ARG A 103 8.55 -13.82 -19.06
C ARG A 103 8.76 -14.38 -20.47
N SER A 104 7.92 -15.31 -20.93
CA SER A 104 8.03 -15.83 -22.29
C SER A 104 7.67 -14.77 -23.33
N HIS A 105 6.78 -13.83 -22.98
CA HIS A 105 6.34 -12.75 -23.87
C HIS A 105 7.12 -11.44 -23.72
N SER A 106 7.92 -11.28 -22.65
CA SER A 106 8.66 -10.04 -22.38
C SER A 106 10.03 -10.28 -21.75
N ARG A 107 11.04 -9.59 -22.28
CA ARG A 107 12.42 -9.59 -21.74
C ARG A 107 12.55 -8.84 -20.40
N GLY A 108 11.52 -8.11 -19.96
CA GLY A 108 11.57 -7.23 -18.79
C GLY A 108 11.16 -7.86 -17.45
N VAL A 109 10.77 -9.15 -17.42
CA VAL A 109 10.25 -9.79 -16.20
C VAL A 109 11.33 -10.66 -15.53
N ALA A 110 11.64 -10.36 -14.27
CA ALA A 110 12.68 -11.07 -13.52
C ALA A 110 12.24 -12.49 -13.11
N LYS A 111 13.20 -13.43 -13.07
CA LYS A 111 13.00 -14.81 -12.59
C LYS A 111 12.54 -14.87 -11.12
N HIS A 112 13.06 -13.97 -10.28
CA HIS A 112 12.73 -13.85 -8.86
C HIS A 112 12.00 -12.53 -8.56
N SER A 113 10.91 -12.27 -9.29
CA SER A 113 10.09 -11.08 -9.08
C SER A 113 9.50 -11.02 -7.67
N TYR A 114 9.57 -9.87 -7.02
CA TYR A 114 8.96 -9.63 -5.69
C TYR A 114 7.43 -9.72 -5.71
N HIS A 115 6.81 -9.60 -6.89
CA HIS A 115 5.38 -9.90 -7.05
C HIS A 115 5.05 -11.34 -6.70
N THR A 116 5.95 -12.30 -6.93
CA THR A 116 5.73 -13.71 -6.56
C THR A 116 5.87 -13.97 -5.05
N LYS A 117 6.47 -13.01 -4.33
CA LYS A 117 6.62 -13.05 -2.87
C LYS A 117 5.50 -12.30 -2.14
N GLY A 118 4.64 -11.56 -2.85
CA GLY A 118 3.65 -10.66 -2.21
C GLY A 118 4.31 -9.41 -1.60
N GLN A 119 5.47 -9.02 -2.12
CA GLN A 119 6.32 -7.94 -1.60
C GLN A 119 6.51 -6.79 -2.61
N ALA A 120 5.72 -6.77 -3.67
CA ALA A 120 5.71 -5.72 -4.69
C ALA A 120 4.30 -5.46 -5.17
N MET A 121 4.09 -4.24 -5.66
CA MET A 121 2.89 -3.83 -6.37
C MET A 121 3.23 -2.75 -7.40
N ASP A 122 2.44 -2.74 -8.47
CA ASP A 122 2.42 -1.68 -9.46
C ASP A 122 1.09 -0.94 -9.32
N PHE A 123 1.14 0.39 -9.20
CA PHE A 123 -0.06 1.22 -9.02
C PHE A 123 0.11 2.59 -9.66
N HIS A 124 -1.01 3.31 -9.75
CA HIS A 124 -1.05 4.71 -10.12
C HIS A 124 -2.00 5.49 -9.19
N ILE A 125 -1.80 6.80 -9.15
CA ILE A 125 -2.67 7.73 -8.45
C ILE A 125 -3.02 8.83 -9.45
N GLU A 126 -4.30 9.02 -9.69
CA GLU A 126 -4.78 9.94 -10.71
C GLU A 126 -4.36 11.39 -10.43
N GLY A 127 -3.87 12.10 -11.45
CA GLY A 127 -3.39 13.48 -11.32
C GLY A 127 -1.97 13.61 -10.76
N ILE A 128 -1.26 12.49 -10.54
CA ILE A 128 0.13 12.51 -10.10
C ILE A 128 1.01 11.94 -11.21
N GLN A 129 1.68 12.84 -11.92
CA GLN A 129 2.69 12.46 -12.89
C GLN A 129 3.94 11.96 -12.16
N LEU A 130 4.51 10.86 -12.66
CA LEU A 130 5.76 10.26 -12.18
C LEU A 130 6.93 11.25 -12.06
N SER A 131 6.96 12.27 -12.92
CA SER A 131 7.93 13.37 -12.91
C SER A 131 7.94 14.16 -11.60
N ASN A 132 6.80 14.20 -10.89
CA ASN A 132 6.66 14.94 -9.63
C ASN A 132 7.08 14.14 -8.40
N ILE A 133 7.40 12.84 -8.54
CA ILE A 133 7.87 12.01 -7.44
C ILE A 133 9.34 11.63 -7.71
N PRO A 134 10.29 12.12 -6.89
CA PRO A 134 11.69 11.68 -7.02
C PRO A 134 11.76 10.15 -6.90
N GLN A 135 12.31 9.46 -7.91
CA GLN A 135 12.34 7.98 -7.93
C GLN A 135 12.99 7.38 -6.67
N GLY A 136 13.93 8.09 -6.03
CA GLY A 136 14.53 7.69 -4.76
C GLY A 136 13.53 7.62 -3.59
N ARG A 137 12.47 8.43 -3.61
CA ARG A 137 11.45 8.47 -2.56
C ARG A 137 10.48 7.28 -2.66
N VAL A 138 10.17 6.81 -3.87
CA VAL A 138 9.36 5.59 -4.10
C VAL A 138 10.13 4.34 -3.73
N LYS A 139 11.41 4.26 -4.14
CA LYS A 139 12.30 3.12 -3.82
C LYS A 139 12.55 2.99 -2.31
N ASN A 140 12.70 4.10 -1.59
CA ASN A 140 12.92 4.09 -0.13
C ASN A 140 11.62 3.89 0.66
N ALA A 141 10.47 4.30 0.12
CA ALA A 141 9.17 4.03 0.74
C ALA A 141 8.81 2.56 0.57
N CYS A 142 8.83 2.01 -0.65
CA CYS A 142 8.50 0.62 -0.93
C CYS A 142 9.59 0.06 -1.84
N GLY A 143 10.44 -0.83 -1.31
CA GLY A 143 11.65 -1.34 -2.01
C GLY A 143 11.41 -1.88 -3.42
N TRP A 144 10.15 -2.23 -3.75
CA TRP A 144 9.74 -2.85 -5.01
C TRP A 144 8.39 -2.34 -5.53
N CYS A 145 8.04 -1.07 -5.27
CA CYS A 145 6.89 -0.45 -5.90
C CYS A 145 7.32 0.28 -7.17
N ARG A 146 6.69 -0.02 -8.30
CA ARG A 146 6.82 0.77 -9.53
C ARG A 146 5.55 1.59 -9.71
N ILE A 147 5.71 2.91 -9.74
CA ILE A 147 4.64 3.78 -10.23
C ILE A 147 4.73 3.74 -11.76
N LEU A 148 3.61 3.50 -12.42
CA LEU A 148 3.52 3.53 -13.89
C LEU A 148 2.97 4.89 -14.33
N PRO A 149 3.42 5.44 -15.48
CA PRO A 149 2.87 6.69 -15.99
C PRO A 149 1.39 6.48 -16.32
N THR A 150 0.58 7.50 -16.04
CA THR A 150 -0.79 7.63 -16.53
C THR A 150 -0.80 7.77 -18.05
#